data_AF-A0A2D5AWR5-F1
#
_entry.id   AF-A0A2D5AWR5-F1
#
_cell.length_a   1.000
_cell.length_b   1.000
_cell.length_c   1.000
_cell.angle_alpha   90.00
_cell.angle_beta   90.00
_cell.angle_gamma   90.00
#
_symmetry.space_group_name_H-M   'P 1'
#
loop_
_entity.id
_entity.type
_entity.pdbx_description
1 polymer ?
#
loop_
_entity_poly.entity_id
_entity_poly.type
_entity_poly.pdbx_seq_one_letter_code
_entity_poly.pdbx_strand_id
1 'polypeptide(L)'
;MRSDENLKTVRGSENSLGDFGSESPKNSFSGGERDNLFLSDRGEQFYDIAGLAGLDDPGDGRTSSQLDFDRDGWTDLVVASATVPTLKLYRNRIGEELYGDSKGARMVAIRLQGGNQAAAADRTWSPRDGWGAILKISYTVDGKPVELLREYRCGDGRAAQNSKTLLVGVGAATSVDIAVHWPSGKTQHYAGVRPGALVTGFENPEHNPQERGRDHSLENYLLEATDASRDPLATRSKIELSLPGGDVVPEIHVITAMSTHCPSCKKAQPQVKMLREAFADEVGVWGVPIDLEENADVLDEYVAKYQPFYDVLITLPMSERLLVKEHITRTFLDEVTPASIITDAKGNVLHTMQGVPTISDVKRFLAR
;
A
#
# COMPACT_ATOMS: atom_id res chain seq x y z
N MET A 1 1.21 -4.94 3.65
CA MET A 1 1.23 -4.02 2.50
C MET A 1 -0.10 -3.29 2.48
N ARG A 2 -0.18 -2.01 2.84
CA ARG A 2 -1.48 -1.30 2.90
C ARG A 2 -1.43 0.05 2.22
N SER A 3 -2.46 0.38 1.45
CA SER A 3 -2.54 1.66 0.75
C SER A 3 -2.42 2.83 1.74
N ASP A 4 -1.48 3.73 1.52
CA ASP A 4 -1.40 5.02 2.19
C ASP A 4 -2.36 5.98 1.49
N GLU A 5 -3.54 6.12 2.09
CA GLU A 5 -4.63 6.95 1.59
C GLU A 5 -4.41 8.44 1.88
N ASN A 6 -3.34 8.81 2.58
CA ASN A 6 -3.02 10.21 2.89
C ASN A 6 -2.41 10.97 1.70
N LEU A 7 -2.02 10.26 0.64
CA LEU A 7 -1.56 10.86 -0.61
C LEU A 7 -2.76 11.33 -1.43
N LYS A 8 -3.11 12.61 -1.25
CA LYS A 8 -4.05 13.31 -2.12
C LYS A 8 -3.44 13.44 -3.52
N THR A 9 -3.89 12.61 -4.46
CA THR A 9 -3.55 12.78 -5.88
C THR A 9 -4.30 13.99 -6.44
N VAL A 10 -3.59 15.08 -6.72
CA VAL A 10 -4.13 16.19 -7.50
C VAL A 10 -4.25 15.73 -8.96
N ARG A 11 -5.45 15.82 -9.55
CA ARG A 11 -5.63 15.58 -10.99
C ARG A 11 -4.73 16.55 -11.76
N GLY A 12 -3.66 16.03 -12.36
CA GLY A 12 -2.93 16.75 -13.40
C GLY A 12 -3.81 16.84 -14.64
N SER A 13 -3.97 18.05 -15.17
CA SER A 13 -4.69 18.31 -16.43
C SER A 13 -4.03 17.58 -17.59
N GLU A 14 -4.83 16.78 -18.29
CA GLU A 14 -4.67 16.22 -19.64
C GLU A 14 -3.37 15.41 -19.94
N ASN A 15 -3.57 14.22 -20.52
CA ASN A 15 -2.53 13.27 -21.00
C ASN A 15 -1.87 12.36 -19.94
N SER A 16 -2.61 11.91 -18.93
CA SER A 16 -2.22 10.75 -18.11
C SER A 16 -2.76 9.46 -18.73
N LEU A 17 -2.01 8.36 -18.61
CA LEU A 17 -2.43 6.99 -19.01
C LEU A 17 -3.72 6.49 -18.31
N GLY A 18 -4.27 7.26 -17.37
CA GLY A 18 -5.57 7.03 -16.70
C GLY A 18 -6.64 8.08 -16.99
N ASP A 19 -6.47 8.94 -18.00
CA ASP A 19 -7.48 9.92 -18.40
C ASP A 19 -8.58 9.26 -19.26
N PHE A 20 -9.61 8.75 -18.58
CA PHE A 20 -10.85 8.28 -19.23
C PHE A 20 -11.88 9.41 -19.43
N GLY A 21 -11.47 10.67 -19.34
CA GLY A 21 -12.39 11.81 -19.36
C GLY A 21 -13.33 11.84 -18.14
N SER A 22 -14.52 12.41 -18.31
CA SER A 22 -15.53 12.52 -17.23
C SER A 22 -16.19 11.19 -16.84
N GLU A 23 -15.91 10.09 -17.56
CA GLU A 23 -16.49 8.78 -17.31
C GLU A 23 -15.40 7.75 -17.04
N SER A 24 -15.00 7.60 -15.77
CA SER A 24 -14.17 6.46 -15.38
C SER A 24 -14.94 5.15 -15.64
N PRO A 25 -14.34 4.15 -16.28
CA PRO A 25 -15.01 2.87 -16.51
C PRO A 25 -15.42 2.27 -15.17
N LYS A 26 -16.74 2.19 -14.94
CA LYS A 26 -17.33 1.58 -13.73
C LYS A 26 -17.27 0.05 -13.76
N ASN A 27 -16.96 -0.53 -14.91
CA ASN A 27 -16.93 -1.97 -15.13
C ASN A 27 -15.49 -2.48 -15.15
N SER A 28 -15.25 -3.57 -14.43
CA SER A 28 -13.98 -4.28 -14.45
C SER A 28 -13.72 -4.89 -15.84
N PHE A 29 -12.53 -4.67 -16.36
CA PHE A 29 -11.95 -5.32 -17.51
C PHE A 29 -11.43 -6.74 -17.20
N SER A 30 -11.25 -7.10 -15.93
CA SER A 30 -10.80 -8.43 -15.49
C SER A 30 -11.93 -9.26 -14.86
N GLY A 31 -13.19 -8.86 -15.03
CA GLY A 31 -14.34 -9.60 -14.48
C GLY A 31 -14.41 -9.59 -12.94
N GLY A 32 -13.76 -8.62 -12.29
CA GLY A 32 -13.69 -8.52 -10.82
C GLY A 32 -12.68 -9.46 -10.17
N GLU A 33 -11.71 -9.98 -10.94
CA GLU A 33 -10.54 -10.67 -10.40
C GLU A 33 -9.77 -9.74 -9.45
N ARG A 34 -9.37 -10.28 -8.30
CA ARG A 34 -8.62 -9.55 -7.28
C ARG A 34 -7.12 -9.66 -7.53
N ASP A 35 -6.39 -8.64 -7.11
CA ASP A 35 -4.93 -8.67 -7.07
C ASP A 35 -4.44 -9.83 -6.16
N ASN A 36 -3.38 -10.53 -6.59
CA ASN A 36 -2.81 -11.68 -5.87
C ASN A 36 -1.37 -11.38 -5.44
N LEU A 37 -0.96 -11.88 -4.26
CA LEU A 37 0.42 -11.83 -3.78
C LEU A 37 0.87 -13.22 -3.37
N PHE A 38 1.86 -13.76 -4.08
CA PHE A 38 2.41 -15.08 -3.80
C PHE A 38 3.67 -14.97 -2.94
N LEU A 39 3.64 -15.53 -1.73
CA LEU A 39 4.80 -15.69 -0.87
C LEU A 39 5.48 -17.02 -1.15
N SER A 40 6.78 -16.99 -1.43
CA SER A 40 7.59 -18.20 -1.55
C SER A 40 8.02 -18.72 -0.17
N ASP A 41 7.69 -19.96 0.16
CA ASP A 41 8.32 -20.68 1.28
C ASP A 41 9.64 -21.28 0.79
N ARG A 42 10.70 -20.47 0.88
CA ARG A 42 12.09 -20.89 0.62
C ARG A 42 12.30 -21.55 -0.75
N GLY A 43 11.49 -21.18 -1.75
CA GLY A 43 11.57 -21.71 -3.11
C GLY A 43 10.90 -23.07 -3.32
N GLU A 44 10.29 -23.68 -2.30
CA GLU A 44 9.64 -24.99 -2.41
C GLU A 44 8.19 -24.88 -2.92
N GLN A 45 7.46 -23.89 -2.41
CA GLN A 45 6.04 -23.66 -2.72
C GLN A 45 5.69 -22.18 -2.62
N PHE A 46 4.54 -21.82 -3.20
CA PHE A 46 4.00 -20.47 -3.16
C PHE A 46 2.61 -20.48 -2.53
N TYR A 47 2.39 -19.53 -1.62
CA TYR A 47 1.10 -19.31 -0.98
C TYR A 47 0.53 -17.98 -1.44
N ASP A 48 -0.72 -17.98 -1.89
CA ASP A 48 -1.45 -16.72 -2.06
C ASP A 48 -1.80 -16.15 -0.69
N ILE A 49 -1.20 -15.00 -0.38
CA ILE A 49 -1.37 -14.29 0.87
C ILE A 49 -1.98 -12.90 0.65
N ALA A 50 -2.56 -12.61 -0.52
CA ALA A 50 -3.05 -11.28 -0.88
C ALA A 50 -3.98 -10.69 0.20
N GLY A 51 -4.96 -11.48 0.65
CA GLY A 51 -5.92 -11.05 1.68
C GLY A 51 -5.30 -10.83 3.06
N LEU A 52 -4.25 -11.58 3.41
CA LEU A 52 -3.50 -11.34 4.65
C LEU A 52 -2.59 -10.12 4.53
N ALA A 53 -2.02 -9.93 3.34
CA ALA A 53 -1.08 -8.85 3.06
C ALA A 53 -1.78 -7.49 2.92
N GLY A 54 -3.09 -7.46 2.65
CA GLY A 54 -3.86 -6.25 2.33
C GLY A 54 -3.77 -5.82 0.87
N LEU A 55 -3.50 -6.78 -0.03
CA LEU A 55 -3.32 -6.58 -1.47
C LEU A 55 -4.40 -7.27 -2.30
N ASP A 56 -5.45 -7.84 -1.69
CA ASP A 56 -6.57 -8.50 -2.39
C ASP A 56 -7.56 -7.49 -2.99
N ASP A 57 -7.02 -6.50 -3.68
CA ASP A 57 -7.78 -5.36 -4.17
C ASP A 57 -8.74 -5.77 -5.31
N PRO A 58 -10.02 -5.37 -5.27
CA PRO A 58 -10.99 -5.70 -6.32
C PRO A 58 -10.92 -4.78 -7.56
N GLY A 59 -10.06 -3.77 -7.53
CA GLY A 59 -9.82 -2.88 -8.64
C GLY A 59 -8.92 -3.51 -9.69
N ASP A 60 -9.10 -3.08 -10.94
CA ASP A 60 -8.28 -3.57 -12.05
C ASP A 60 -6.85 -2.99 -12.00
N GLY A 61 -5.98 -3.60 -11.20
CA GLY A 61 -4.53 -3.35 -11.22
C GLY A 61 -3.96 -3.57 -12.62
N ARG A 62 -3.26 -2.57 -13.16
CA ARG A 62 -2.65 -2.65 -14.51
C ARG A 62 -1.13 -2.59 -14.46
N THR A 63 -0.62 -1.83 -13.52
CA THR A 63 0.77 -1.47 -13.46
C THR A 63 1.20 -1.45 -12.01
N SER A 64 2.35 -2.05 -11.70
CA SER A 64 2.94 -2.02 -10.38
C SER A 64 4.39 -1.55 -10.45
N SER A 65 4.87 -0.89 -9.41
CA SER A 65 6.30 -0.60 -9.22
C SER A 65 6.71 -0.77 -7.77
N GLN A 66 7.92 -1.25 -7.57
CA GLN A 66 8.54 -1.48 -6.27
C GLN A 66 9.45 -0.30 -5.91
N LEU A 67 9.35 0.16 -4.67
CA LEU A 67 10.17 1.22 -4.10
C LEU A 67 10.25 1.05 -2.58
N ASP A 68 10.96 1.94 -1.90
CA ASP A 68 10.92 2.08 -0.44
C ASP A 68 10.85 3.58 -0.20
N PHE A 69 9.62 4.06 -0.05
CA PHE A 69 9.33 5.49 -0.22
C PHE A 69 9.68 6.29 1.03
N ASP A 70 9.57 5.67 2.20
CA ASP A 70 9.91 6.27 3.48
C ASP A 70 11.34 5.92 3.95
N ARG A 71 12.04 5.05 3.21
CA ARG A 71 13.38 4.56 3.51
C ARG A 71 13.44 3.84 4.85
N ASP A 72 12.40 3.07 5.18
CA ASP A 72 12.39 2.22 6.37
C ASP A 72 13.02 0.84 6.11
N GLY A 73 13.47 0.58 4.88
CA GLY A 73 14.20 -0.62 4.47
C GLY A 73 13.30 -1.78 4.07
N TRP A 74 11.98 -1.58 4.05
CA TRP A 74 11.02 -2.56 3.55
C TRP A 74 10.49 -2.14 2.18
N THR A 75 10.53 -3.06 1.21
CA THR A 75 9.99 -2.76 -0.12
C THR A 75 8.48 -2.53 -0.05
N ASP A 76 8.04 -1.37 -0.51
CA ASP A 76 6.67 -0.94 -0.76
C ASP A 76 6.27 -1.17 -2.22
N LEU A 77 4.96 -1.06 -2.49
CA LEU A 77 4.40 -1.20 -3.84
C LEU A 77 3.55 0.01 -4.18
N VAL A 78 3.70 0.55 -5.39
CA VAL A 78 2.69 1.43 -5.97
C VAL A 78 1.97 0.68 -7.08
N VAL A 79 0.64 0.75 -7.10
CA VAL A 79 -0.21 0.13 -8.13
C VAL A 79 -1.05 1.21 -8.79
N ALA A 80 -0.99 1.28 -10.11
CA ALA A 80 -1.92 2.05 -10.92
C ALA A 80 -2.99 1.13 -11.50
N SER A 81 -4.24 1.56 -11.36
CA SER A 81 -5.43 0.80 -11.68
C SER A 81 -6.27 1.50 -12.74
N ALA A 82 -6.95 0.72 -13.59
CA ALA A 82 -7.90 1.26 -14.58
C ALA A 82 -9.24 1.69 -13.95
N THR A 83 -9.50 1.25 -12.73
CA THR A 83 -10.69 1.59 -11.93
C THR A 83 -10.27 2.44 -10.74
N VAL A 84 -11.25 3.11 -10.09
CA VAL A 84 -10.98 3.94 -8.91
C VAL A 84 -10.77 3.08 -7.65
N PRO A 85 -9.86 3.45 -6.74
CA PRO A 85 -8.81 4.46 -6.90
C PRO A 85 -7.78 4.08 -7.98
N THR A 86 -7.42 5.04 -8.84
CA THR A 86 -6.53 4.80 -10.01
C THR A 86 -5.04 4.71 -9.64
N LEU A 87 -4.66 5.11 -8.42
CA LEU A 87 -3.30 4.97 -7.91
C LEU A 87 -3.36 4.66 -6.41
N LYS A 88 -2.63 3.64 -5.98
CA LYS A 88 -2.54 3.18 -4.59
C LYS A 88 -1.08 2.94 -4.22
N LEU A 89 -0.64 3.45 -3.06
CA LEU A 89 0.69 3.20 -2.52
C LEU A 89 0.60 2.25 -1.34
N TYR A 90 0.94 0.98 -1.50
CA TYR A 90 0.98 0.01 -0.43
C TYR A 90 2.29 0.06 0.36
N ARG A 91 2.22 0.52 1.60
CA ARG A 91 3.34 0.49 2.55
C ARG A 91 3.53 -0.88 3.17
N ASN A 92 4.76 -1.37 3.20
CA ASN A 92 5.11 -2.62 3.85
C ASN A 92 5.38 -2.42 5.34
N ARG A 93 4.55 -3.06 6.17
CA ARG A 93 4.59 -2.89 7.63
C ARG A 93 5.07 -4.13 8.39
N ILE A 94 5.59 -5.13 7.68
CA ILE A 94 6.06 -6.37 8.31
C ILE A 94 7.17 -6.12 9.34
N GLY A 95 7.99 -5.08 9.11
CA GLY A 95 8.99 -4.62 10.06
C GLY A 95 8.42 -4.21 11.40
N GLU A 96 7.32 -3.47 11.39
CA GLU A 96 6.68 -2.95 12.59
C GLU A 96 6.01 -4.06 13.40
N GLU A 97 5.49 -5.08 12.72
CA GLU A 97 4.76 -6.18 13.35
C GLU A 97 5.69 -7.30 13.86
N LEU A 98 6.76 -7.61 13.13
CA LEU A 98 7.63 -8.75 13.45
C LEU A 98 8.96 -8.36 14.12
N TYR A 99 9.43 -7.11 13.97
CA TYR A 99 10.77 -6.71 14.37
C TYR A 99 10.76 -5.35 15.09
N GLY A 100 10.30 -5.33 16.34
CA GLY A 100 10.09 -4.12 17.14
C GLY A 100 11.34 -3.29 17.48
N ASP A 101 12.53 -3.84 17.21
CA ASP A 101 13.83 -3.36 17.69
C ASP A 101 14.84 -3.08 16.56
N SER A 102 14.49 -3.30 15.29
CA SER A 102 15.41 -3.07 14.16
C SER A 102 14.65 -2.82 12.86
N LYS A 103 14.09 -1.62 12.69
CA LYS A 103 13.54 -1.22 11.39
C LYS A 103 14.66 -1.27 10.34
N GLY A 104 14.46 -2.05 9.27
CA GLY A 104 15.24 -1.94 8.04
C GLY A 104 16.69 -2.40 8.06
N ALA A 105 17.34 -2.65 9.21
CA ALA A 105 18.75 -3.09 9.27
C ALA A 105 18.95 -4.56 8.87
N ARG A 106 18.12 -5.06 7.95
CA ARG A 106 18.09 -6.43 7.44
C ARG A 106 18.26 -6.46 5.93
N MET A 107 18.73 -5.35 5.36
CA MET A 107 18.89 -5.14 3.93
C MET A 107 20.15 -4.33 3.65
N VAL A 108 20.63 -4.39 2.42
CA VAL A 108 21.55 -3.39 1.86
C VAL A 108 20.88 -2.75 0.64
N ALA A 109 21.04 -1.42 0.51
CA ALA A 109 20.57 -0.68 -0.65
C ALA A 109 21.71 -0.50 -1.64
N ILE A 110 21.43 -0.64 -2.94
CA ILE A 110 22.45 -0.58 -3.99
C ILE A 110 21.98 0.32 -5.12
N ARG A 111 22.87 1.21 -5.57
CA ARG A 111 22.74 2.01 -6.79
C ARG A 111 23.98 1.84 -7.63
N LEU A 112 23.82 1.88 -8.95
CA LEU A 112 24.91 1.74 -9.89
C LEU A 112 24.90 2.89 -10.90
N GLN A 113 26.10 3.29 -11.33
CA GLN A 113 26.30 4.21 -12.44
C GLN A 113 27.39 3.65 -13.36
N GLY A 114 27.03 3.38 -14.61
CA GLY A 114 27.97 2.98 -15.65
C GLY A 114 28.86 4.12 -16.13
N GLY A 115 29.94 3.75 -16.81
CA GLY A 115 30.99 4.67 -17.25
C GLY A 115 30.67 5.45 -18.52
N ASN A 116 29.69 5.05 -19.33
CA ASN A 116 29.39 5.76 -20.56
C ASN A 116 28.60 7.05 -20.28
N GLN A 117 29.15 8.20 -20.66
CA GLN A 117 28.49 9.52 -20.56
C GLN A 117 28.05 10.07 -21.91
N ALA A 118 28.38 9.37 -23.00
CA ALA A 118 28.01 9.75 -24.36
C ALA A 118 26.67 9.13 -24.78
N ALA A 119 26.04 9.72 -25.79
CA ALA A 119 24.83 9.17 -26.40
C ALA A 119 25.11 7.91 -27.25
N ALA A 120 26.33 7.79 -27.79
CA ALA A 120 26.74 6.65 -28.59
C ALA A 120 27.12 5.46 -27.69
N ALA A 121 26.93 4.25 -28.21
CA ALA A 121 27.39 3.03 -27.53
C ALA A 121 28.92 3.01 -27.41
N ASP A 122 29.40 2.50 -26.27
CA ASP A 122 30.83 2.32 -25.97
C ASP A 122 31.06 0.84 -25.63
N ARG A 123 32.22 0.29 -26.02
CA ARG A 123 32.65 -1.07 -25.67
C ARG A 123 33.45 -1.14 -24.38
N THR A 124 34.00 -0.01 -23.95
CA THR A 124 34.85 0.15 -22.77
C THR A 124 34.02 0.29 -21.50
N TRP A 125 32.84 0.90 -21.64
CA TRP A 125 31.98 1.29 -20.53
C TRP A 125 30.55 0.82 -20.73
N SER A 126 29.90 0.47 -19.62
CA SER A 126 28.50 0.10 -19.59
C SER A 126 27.60 1.32 -19.77
N PRO A 127 26.31 1.13 -20.15
CA PRO A 127 25.35 2.23 -20.23
C PRO A 127 25.31 3.03 -18.93
N ARG A 128 25.07 4.35 -19.02
CA ARG A 128 25.16 5.29 -17.88
C ARG A 128 24.43 4.83 -16.63
N ASP A 129 23.24 4.27 -16.78
CA ASP A 129 22.42 3.83 -15.65
C ASP A 129 22.86 2.48 -15.07
N GLY A 130 23.82 1.78 -15.71
CA GLY A 130 24.34 0.50 -15.22
C GLY A 130 23.41 -0.69 -15.47
N TRP A 131 22.35 -0.54 -16.26
CA TRP A 131 21.40 -1.61 -16.56
C TRP A 131 22.08 -2.84 -17.19
N GLY A 132 21.66 -4.03 -16.75
CA GLY A 132 22.25 -5.32 -17.12
C GLY A 132 23.43 -5.74 -16.23
N ALA A 133 23.84 -4.92 -15.26
CA ALA A 133 24.85 -5.35 -14.29
C ALA A 133 24.34 -6.51 -13.43
N ILE A 134 25.21 -7.49 -13.19
CA ILE A 134 24.94 -8.65 -12.34
C ILE A 134 25.63 -8.45 -11.00
N LEU A 135 24.83 -8.47 -9.94
CA LEU A 135 25.30 -8.38 -8.57
C LEU A 135 25.32 -9.76 -7.93
N LYS A 136 26.47 -10.10 -7.37
CA LYS A 136 26.66 -11.28 -6.54
C LYS A 136 26.86 -10.82 -5.10
N ILE A 137 25.89 -11.13 -4.25
CA ILE A 137 25.84 -10.69 -2.85
C ILE A 137 26.11 -11.88 -1.95
N SER A 138 27.14 -11.80 -1.12
CA SER A 138 27.59 -12.89 -0.24
C SER A 138 27.56 -12.44 1.22
N TYR A 139 27.01 -13.26 2.11
CA TYR A 139 26.94 -12.98 3.54
C TYR A 139 26.77 -14.27 4.34
N THR A 140 26.73 -14.18 5.68
CA THR A 140 26.53 -15.33 6.57
C THR A 140 25.30 -15.13 7.44
N VAL A 141 24.47 -16.17 7.56
CA VAL A 141 23.33 -16.24 8.50
C VAL A 141 23.46 -17.53 9.29
N ASP A 142 23.41 -17.43 10.63
CA ASP A 142 23.54 -18.58 11.55
C ASP A 142 24.78 -19.47 11.25
N GLY A 143 25.90 -18.83 10.92
CA GLY A 143 27.15 -19.51 10.59
C GLY A 143 27.20 -20.19 9.21
N LYS A 144 26.14 -20.07 8.39
CA LYS A 144 26.08 -20.63 7.04
C LYS A 144 26.28 -19.55 5.97
N PRO A 145 27.14 -19.79 4.96
CA PRO A 145 27.30 -18.85 3.85
C PRO A 145 26.02 -18.84 2.99
N VAL A 146 25.63 -17.64 2.58
CA VAL A 146 24.50 -17.37 1.67
C VAL A 146 25.03 -16.54 0.51
N GLU A 147 24.58 -16.89 -0.69
CA GLU A 147 24.94 -16.20 -1.92
C GLU A 147 23.65 -15.89 -2.71
N LEU A 148 23.46 -14.63 -3.05
CA LEU A 148 22.34 -14.16 -3.86
C LEU A 148 22.86 -13.57 -5.16
N LEU A 149 22.18 -13.92 -6.26
CA LEU A 149 22.39 -13.27 -7.55
C LEU A 149 21.23 -12.30 -7.82
N ARG A 150 21.54 -11.09 -8.26
CA ARG A 150 20.56 -10.10 -8.71
C ARG A 150 21.03 -9.49 -10.01
N GLU A 151 20.09 -9.18 -10.90
CA GLU A 151 20.35 -8.38 -12.09
C GLU A 151 19.77 -6.99 -11.86
N TYR A 152 20.52 -5.96 -12.21
CA TYR A 152 20.08 -4.58 -12.16
C TYR A 152 19.34 -4.24 -13.45
N ARG A 153 18.00 -4.18 -13.37
CA ARG A 153 17.11 -4.18 -14.54
C ARG A 153 16.29 -2.90 -14.69
N CYS A 154 15.87 -2.67 -15.92
CA CYS A 154 14.84 -1.69 -16.25
C CYS A 154 13.78 -2.26 -17.17
N GLY A 155 12.60 -1.63 -17.17
CA GLY A 155 11.46 -2.09 -17.97
C GLY A 155 10.70 -3.23 -17.29
N ASP A 156 10.84 -3.36 -15.97
CA ASP A 156 10.10 -4.32 -15.17
C ASP A 156 8.77 -3.70 -14.72
N GLY A 157 7.67 -4.28 -15.19
CA GLY A 157 6.30 -3.80 -14.96
C GLY A 157 5.65 -3.27 -16.24
N ARG A 158 4.33 -3.46 -16.36
CA ARG A 158 3.57 -2.99 -17.53
C ARG A 158 3.53 -1.46 -17.54
N ALA A 159 4.25 -0.82 -18.47
CA ALA A 159 4.33 0.65 -18.56
C ALA A 159 4.81 1.33 -17.27
N ALA A 160 5.69 0.66 -16.54
CA ALA A 160 6.23 1.08 -15.24
C ALA A 160 7.75 0.89 -15.20
N GLN A 161 8.36 1.44 -14.16
CA GLN A 161 9.75 1.16 -13.83
C GLN A 161 9.94 1.15 -12.30
N ASN A 162 10.54 0.08 -11.79
CA ASN A 162 10.91 -0.03 -10.38
C ASN A 162 11.98 1.00 -10.00
N SER A 163 12.12 1.26 -8.69
CA SER A 163 13.15 2.13 -8.16
C SER A 163 14.55 1.72 -8.65
N LYS A 164 15.37 2.72 -9.01
CA LYS A 164 16.82 2.54 -9.25
C LYS A 164 17.60 2.11 -8.00
N THR A 165 16.96 2.08 -6.83
CA THR A 165 17.60 1.60 -5.61
C THR A 165 17.21 0.15 -5.43
N LEU A 166 18.14 -0.75 -5.69
CA LEU A 166 17.94 -2.18 -5.46
C LEU A 166 18.07 -2.45 -3.96
N LEU A 167 17.01 -2.98 -3.37
CA LEU A 167 17.00 -3.43 -1.97
C LEU A 167 17.25 -4.93 -1.94
N VAL A 168 18.27 -5.37 -1.20
CA VAL A 168 18.58 -6.79 -1.03
C VAL A 168 18.45 -7.15 0.43
N GLY A 169 17.45 -7.97 0.76
CA GLY A 169 17.28 -8.54 2.09
C GLY A 169 18.41 -9.53 2.42
N VAL A 170 19.03 -9.35 3.58
CA VAL A 170 20.15 -10.15 4.11
C VAL A 170 19.87 -10.71 5.50
N GLY A 171 18.64 -10.53 6.02
CA GLY A 171 18.20 -11.12 7.28
C GLY A 171 18.95 -10.57 8.48
N ALA A 172 19.53 -11.46 9.30
CA ALA A 172 20.29 -11.10 10.50
C ALA A 172 21.81 -10.95 10.25
N ALA A 173 22.26 -10.98 9.00
CA ALA A 173 23.66 -10.77 8.68
C ALA A 173 24.15 -9.42 9.21
N THR A 174 25.37 -9.35 9.71
CA THR A 174 25.98 -8.10 10.22
C THR A 174 26.93 -7.45 9.21
N SER A 175 27.29 -8.18 8.16
CA SER A 175 28.22 -7.77 7.11
C SER A 175 27.88 -8.47 5.81
N VAL A 176 28.05 -7.75 4.69
CA VAL A 176 27.70 -8.21 3.35
C VAL A 176 28.81 -7.83 2.37
N ASP A 177 29.19 -8.75 1.50
CA ASP A 177 30.11 -8.50 0.39
C ASP A 177 29.33 -8.46 -0.93
N ILE A 178 29.62 -7.48 -1.78
CA ILE A 178 28.91 -7.25 -3.04
C ILE A 178 29.94 -7.22 -4.17
N ALA A 179 29.84 -8.15 -5.12
CA ALA A 179 30.56 -8.08 -6.38
C ALA A 179 29.61 -7.61 -7.50
N VAL A 180 30.03 -6.61 -8.27
CA VAL A 180 29.29 -6.08 -9.41
C VAL A 180 30.02 -6.46 -10.69
N HIS A 181 29.38 -7.26 -11.53
CA HIS A 181 29.82 -7.56 -12.88
C HIS A 181 29.10 -6.64 -13.86
N TRP A 182 29.84 -5.73 -14.48
CA TRP A 182 29.31 -4.73 -15.39
C TRP A 182 29.12 -5.30 -16.81
N PRO A 183 28.14 -4.81 -17.58
CA PRO A 183 27.97 -5.17 -18.99
C PRO A 183 29.24 -5.01 -19.86
N SER A 184 30.12 -4.07 -19.52
CA SER A 184 31.43 -3.88 -20.18
C SER A 184 32.43 -5.03 -19.96
N GLY A 185 32.12 -5.98 -19.07
CA GLY A 185 33.01 -7.04 -18.62
C GLY A 185 33.90 -6.68 -17.42
N LYS A 186 33.85 -5.43 -16.93
CA LYS A 186 34.55 -5.03 -15.70
C LYS A 186 33.90 -5.63 -14.47
N THR A 187 34.66 -5.78 -13.39
CA THR A 187 34.14 -6.22 -12.09
C THR A 187 34.65 -5.31 -10.98
N GLN A 188 33.78 -4.98 -10.02
CA GLN A 188 34.11 -4.25 -8.80
C GLN A 188 33.61 -5.01 -7.58
N HIS A 189 34.28 -4.81 -6.43
CA HIS A 189 34.01 -5.52 -5.19
C HIS A 189 33.91 -4.54 -4.02
N TYR A 190 32.82 -4.63 -3.27
CA TYR A 190 32.56 -3.84 -2.08
C TYR A 190 32.43 -4.79 -0.90
N ALA A 191 33.44 -4.81 -0.03
CA ALA A 191 33.50 -5.72 1.11
C ALA A 191 33.01 -5.05 2.40
N GLY A 192 32.47 -5.83 3.32
CA GLY A 192 32.16 -5.36 4.67
C GLY A 192 31.02 -4.35 4.75
N VAL A 193 30.08 -4.39 3.80
CA VAL A 193 28.93 -3.47 3.77
C VAL A 193 27.99 -3.82 4.92
N ARG A 194 27.79 -2.87 5.83
CA ARG A 194 26.84 -3.06 6.93
C ARG A 194 25.39 -3.02 6.42
N PRO A 195 24.48 -3.82 6.99
CA PRO A 195 23.05 -3.63 6.76
C PRO A 195 22.57 -2.21 7.09
N GLY A 196 21.55 -1.76 6.36
CA GLY A 196 21.00 -0.42 6.42
C GLY A 196 21.83 0.65 5.70
N ALA A 197 22.92 0.27 5.04
CA ALA A 197 23.71 1.17 4.21
C ALA A 197 23.24 1.19 2.75
N LEU A 198 23.50 2.32 2.09
CA LEU A 198 23.43 2.48 0.64
C LEU A 198 24.85 2.44 0.07
N VAL A 199 25.09 1.50 -0.83
CA VAL A 199 26.28 1.47 -1.69
C VAL A 199 25.93 2.07 -3.04
N THR A 200 26.61 3.13 -3.43
CA THR A 200 26.55 3.63 -4.82
C THR A 200 27.85 3.28 -5.53
N GLY A 201 27.79 2.35 -6.49
CA GLY A 201 28.94 1.92 -7.28
C GLY A 201 29.08 2.70 -8.58
N PHE A 202 30.29 3.13 -8.90
CA PHE A 202 30.64 3.86 -10.11
C PHE A 202 31.62 3.02 -10.94
N GLU A 203 31.18 2.55 -12.11
CA GLU A 203 32.04 1.76 -13.00
C GLU A 203 33.32 2.52 -13.38
N ASN A 204 33.19 3.83 -13.61
CA ASN A 204 34.33 4.74 -13.72
C ASN A 204 34.49 5.52 -12.39
N PRO A 205 35.54 5.27 -11.60
CA PRO A 205 35.77 5.95 -10.31
C PRO A 205 35.91 7.47 -10.41
N GLU A 206 36.26 8.01 -11.56
CA GLU A 206 36.32 9.46 -11.79
C GLU A 206 34.94 10.13 -11.77
N HIS A 207 33.86 9.36 -11.87
CA HIS A 207 32.49 9.85 -11.79
C HIS A 207 31.94 9.91 -10.37
N ASN A 208 32.68 9.45 -9.37
CA ASN A 208 32.27 9.56 -7.98
C ASN A 208 32.29 11.04 -7.55
N PRO A 209 31.12 11.64 -7.22
CA PRO A 209 31.04 13.05 -6.89
C PRO A 209 31.54 13.37 -5.47
N GLN A 210 31.64 12.38 -4.60
CA GLN A 210 32.08 12.55 -3.21
C GLN A 210 33.59 12.38 -3.07
N GLU A 211 34.16 11.43 -3.80
CA GLU A 211 35.59 11.11 -3.75
C GLU A 211 36.09 10.60 -5.11
N ARG A 212 36.62 11.50 -5.94
CA ARG A 212 37.16 11.13 -7.26
C ARG A 212 38.25 10.08 -7.14
N GLY A 213 38.20 9.08 -8.03
CA GLY A 213 39.15 7.97 -8.05
C GLY A 213 38.74 6.80 -7.15
N ARG A 214 37.73 6.98 -6.29
CA ARG A 214 37.11 5.89 -5.53
C ARG A 214 35.89 5.34 -6.26
N ASP A 215 35.81 4.02 -6.37
CA ASP A 215 34.78 3.33 -7.17
C ASP A 215 33.40 3.23 -6.51
N HIS A 216 33.27 3.63 -5.24
CA HIS A 216 31.99 3.59 -4.54
C HIS A 216 31.86 4.63 -3.44
N SER A 217 30.62 4.89 -3.07
CA SER A 217 30.21 5.67 -1.90
C SER A 217 29.39 4.83 -0.95
N LEU A 218 29.53 5.08 0.35
CA LEU A 218 28.75 4.45 1.42
C LEU A 218 28.01 5.51 2.22
N GLU A 219 26.69 5.36 2.31
CA GLU A 219 25.81 6.26 3.03
C GLU A 219 24.89 5.46 3.96
N ASN A 220 24.34 6.11 5.00
CA ASN A 220 23.23 5.53 5.73
C ASN A 220 21.97 5.62 4.86
N TYR A 221 21.33 4.49 4.56
CA TYR A 221 20.15 4.47 3.71
C TYR A 221 18.88 4.74 4.51
N LEU A 222 18.77 4.07 5.66
CA LEU A 222 17.57 4.08 6.49
C LEU A 222 17.35 5.46 7.08
N LEU A 223 16.13 5.98 6.96
CA LEU A 223 15.71 7.17 7.68
C LEU A 223 15.12 6.77 9.04
N GLU A 224 15.38 7.57 10.07
CA GLU A 224 14.59 7.45 11.28
C GLU A 224 13.13 7.72 10.92
N ALA A 225 12.24 6.86 11.40
CA ALA A 225 10.81 7.08 11.29
C ALA A 225 10.51 8.43 11.97
N THR A 226 10.35 9.49 11.18
CA THR A 226 9.79 10.72 11.71
C THR A 226 8.46 10.36 12.37
N ASP A 227 8.12 10.98 13.49
CA ASP A 227 6.83 10.76 14.16
C ASP A 227 5.62 10.92 13.20
N ALA A 228 5.82 11.53 12.02
CA ALA A 228 4.85 11.61 10.93
C ALA A 228 4.55 10.29 10.20
N SER A 229 5.41 9.25 10.27
CA SER A 229 5.11 7.91 9.72
C SER A 229 4.35 7.02 10.70
N ARG A 230 4.19 7.47 11.96
CA ARG A 230 3.14 6.97 12.85
C ARG A 230 1.83 7.58 12.37
N ASP A 231 1.27 7.00 11.30
CA ASP A 231 -0.11 7.15 10.88
C ASP A 231 -0.66 8.59 11.08
N PRO A 232 -0.58 9.49 10.07
CA PRO A 232 -1.12 10.83 10.16
C PRO A 232 -2.66 10.87 10.21
N LEU A 233 -3.27 9.97 10.98
CA LEU A 233 -4.55 10.16 11.66
C LEU A 233 -4.66 11.50 12.41
N ALA A 234 -3.61 12.31 12.52
CA ALA A 234 -3.62 13.60 13.20
C ALA A 234 -4.17 14.75 12.33
N THR A 235 -5.34 14.54 11.72
CA THR A 235 -6.46 15.47 11.88
C THR A 235 -7.71 14.62 11.78
N ARG A 236 -7.96 13.78 12.81
CA ARG A 236 -9.17 12.95 12.90
C ARG A 236 -10.37 13.90 12.79
N SER A 237 -10.94 13.96 11.60
CA SER A 237 -12.30 14.44 11.43
C SER A 237 -13.18 13.67 12.41
N LYS A 238 -14.12 14.37 13.03
CA LYS A 238 -15.02 13.77 14.00
C LYS A 238 -16.39 13.68 13.36
N ILE A 239 -17.00 12.50 13.46
CA ILE A 239 -18.35 12.25 13.01
C ILE A 239 -19.08 11.67 14.22
N GLU A 240 -19.75 12.57 14.95
CA GLU A 240 -20.63 12.17 16.04
C GLU A 240 -22.01 11.87 15.47
N LEU A 241 -22.42 10.61 15.60
CA LEU A 241 -23.76 10.17 15.25
C LEU A 241 -24.50 9.77 16.52
N SER A 242 -25.80 10.00 16.52
CA SER A 242 -26.75 9.52 17.51
C SER A 242 -27.02 8.04 17.28
N LEU A 243 -26.03 7.19 17.57
CA LEU A 243 -26.11 5.75 17.40
C LEU A 243 -27.05 5.12 18.46
N PRO A 244 -27.85 4.10 18.10
CA PRO A 244 -28.67 3.37 19.05
C PRO A 244 -27.82 2.78 20.18
N GLY A 245 -28.21 3.05 21.43
CA GLY A 245 -27.54 2.50 22.61
C GLY A 245 -28.01 1.07 22.92
N GLY A 246 -27.08 0.21 23.32
CA GLY A 246 -27.33 -1.09 23.96
C GLY A 246 -26.73 -1.12 25.36
N ASP A 247 -26.90 -2.24 26.08
CA ASP A 247 -26.29 -2.45 27.41
C ASP A 247 -24.75 -2.42 27.37
N VAL A 248 -24.18 -2.71 26.20
CA VAL A 248 -22.75 -2.60 25.88
C VAL A 248 -22.61 -1.55 24.78
N VAL A 249 -21.73 -0.57 25.00
CA VAL A 249 -21.36 0.42 23.97
C VAL A 249 -20.14 -0.13 23.23
N PRO A 250 -20.24 -0.44 21.92
CA PRO A 250 -19.10 -0.91 21.14
C PRO A 250 -17.96 0.10 21.17
N GLU A 251 -16.71 -0.38 21.32
CA GLU A 251 -15.54 0.51 21.31
C GLU A 251 -15.26 1.08 19.91
N ILE A 252 -15.68 0.33 18.89
CA ILE A 252 -15.50 0.65 17.47
C ILE A 252 -16.85 0.59 16.76
N HIS A 253 -17.07 1.53 15.85
CA HIS A 253 -18.23 1.53 14.96
C HIS A 253 -17.81 1.53 13.50
N VAL A 254 -18.39 0.64 12.72
CA VAL A 254 -18.35 0.60 11.25
C VAL A 254 -19.63 1.24 10.74
N ILE A 255 -19.50 2.44 10.17
CA ILE A 255 -20.59 3.21 9.59
C ILE A 255 -20.51 3.08 8.06
N THR A 256 -21.45 2.37 7.46
CA THR A 256 -21.52 2.20 6.00
C THR A 256 -22.54 3.16 5.40
N ALA A 257 -22.07 4.11 4.58
CA ALA A 257 -22.90 4.94 3.74
C ALA A 257 -23.61 4.08 2.68
N MET A 258 -24.94 4.16 2.64
CA MET A 258 -25.78 3.34 1.76
C MET A 258 -26.96 4.15 1.20
N SER A 259 -27.67 3.55 0.24
CA SER A 259 -29.00 3.98 -0.20
C SER A 259 -29.81 2.75 -0.63
N THR A 260 -31.13 2.87 -0.69
CA THR A 260 -32.00 1.73 -1.05
C THR A 260 -31.82 1.29 -2.52
N HIS A 261 -31.34 2.21 -3.36
CA HIS A 261 -31.09 2.01 -4.79
C HIS A 261 -29.65 1.55 -5.10
N CYS A 262 -28.76 1.46 -4.11
CA CYS A 262 -27.35 1.10 -4.27
C CYS A 262 -27.16 -0.41 -4.59
N PRO A 263 -26.81 -0.80 -5.83
CA PRO A 263 -26.65 -2.22 -6.19
C PRO A 263 -25.40 -2.82 -5.54
N SER A 264 -24.34 -2.03 -5.41
CA SER A 264 -23.09 -2.41 -4.74
C SER A 264 -23.30 -2.69 -3.26
N CYS A 265 -24.21 -1.97 -2.60
CA CYS A 265 -24.57 -2.18 -1.20
C CYS A 265 -25.29 -3.53 -1.00
N LYS A 266 -26.09 -3.97 -1.98
CA LYS A 266 -26.70 -5.31 -1.99
C LYS A 266 -25.64 -6.39 -2.21
N LYS A 267 -24.70 -6.18 -3.13
CA LYS A 267 -23.59 -7.11 -3.38
C LYS A 267 -22.65 -7.27 -2.17
N ALA A 268 -22.49 -6.22 -1.36
CA ALA A 268 -21.61 -6.23 -0.19
C ALA A 268 -22.22 -6.91 1.05
N GLN A 269 -23.50 -7.29 1.05
CA GLN A 269 -24.17 -7.89 2.22
C GLN A 269 -23.49 -9.15 2.80
N PRO A 270 -22.94 -10.08 1.99
CA PRO A 270 -22.16 -11.20 2.55
C PRO A 270 -20.94 -10.75 3.37
N GLN A 271 -20.26 -9.68 2.96
CA GLN A 271 -19.13 -9.12 3.70
C GLN A 271 -19.59 -8.47 5.02
N VAL A 272 -20.71 -7.74 4.99
CA VAL A 272 -21.33 -7.17 6.21
C VAL A 272 -21.72 -8.28 7.19
N LYS A 273 -22.29 -9.38 6.68
CA LYS A 273 -22.63 -10.56 7.48
C LYS A 273 -21.39 -11.11 8.18
N MET A 274 -20.29 -11.31 7.44
CA MET A 274 -19.04 -11.80 8.01
C MET A 274 -18.50 -10.88 9.10
N LEU A 275 -18.60 -9.55 8.94
CA LEU A 275 -18.21 -8.60 9.98
C LEU A 275 -19.07 -8.76 11.24
N ARG A 276 -20.40 -8.79 11.09
CA ARG A 276 -21.33 -8.93 12.22
C ARG A 276 -21.13 -10.26 12.96
N GLU A 277 -20.92 -11.36 12.23
CA GLU A 277 -20.64 -12.67 12.83
C GLU A 277 -19.28 -12.73 13.53
N ALA A 278 -18.27 -12.01 13.02
CA ALA A 278 -16.91 -12.05 13.57
C ALA A 278 -16.73 -11.24 14.86
N PHE A 279 -17.53 -10.18 15.06
CA PHE A 279 -17.35 -9.26 16.19
C PHE A 279 -18.55 -9.19 17.13
N ALA A 280 -19.72 -9.73 16.76
CA ALA A 280 -20.95 -9.65 17.55
C ALA A 280 -21.18 -8.22 18.08
N ASP A 281 -21.23 -8.05 19.41
CA ASP A 281 -21.50 -6.77 20.07
C ASP A 281 -20.24 -5.91 20.32
N GLU A 282 -19.03 -6.44 20.02
CA GLU A 282 -17.77 -5.68 20.20
C GLU A 282 -17.64 -4.54 19.19
N VAL A 283 -18.29 -4.65 18.03
CA VAL A 283 -18.25 -3.66 16.95
C VAL A 283 -19.67 -3.33 16.48
N GLY A 284 -20.04 -2.05 16.56
CA GLY A 284 -21.31 -1.59 16.01
C GLY A 284 -21.26 -1.53 14.49
N VAL A 285 -22.20 -2.16 13.79
CA VAL A 285 -22.24 -2.19 12.32
C VAL A 285 -23.52 -1.52 11.82
N TRP A 286 -23.37 -0.32 11.26
CA TRP A 286 -24.48 0.61 10.99
C TRP A 286 -24.58 0.95 9.50
N GLY A 287 -25.82 1.01 8.99
CA GLY A 287 -26.13 1.53 7.66
C GLY A 287 -26.67 2.96 7.74
N VAL A 288 -25.95 3.94 7.20
CA VAL A 288 -26.41 5.33 7.13
C VAL A 288 -26.92 5.65 5.73
N PRO A 289 -28.21 5.96 5.56
CA PRO A 289 -28.77 6.32 4.27
C PRO A 289 -28.32 7.74 3.88
N ILE A 290 -27.44 7.87 2.88
CA ILE A 290 -26.91 9.18 2.46
C ILE A 290 -27.70 9.81 1.30
N ASP A 291 -28.65 9.08 0.72
CA ASP A 291 -29.63 9.67 -0.20
C ASP A 291 -30.67 10.43 0.62
N LEU A 292 -30.50 11.76 0.69
CA LEU A 292 -31.28 12.63 1.58
C LEU A 292 -32.76 12.77 1.16
N GLU A 293 -33.14 12.24 0.00
CA GLU A 293 -34.54 12.18 -0.46
C GLU A 293 -35.29 10.98 0.15
N GLU A 294 -34.58 9.96 0.66
CA GLU A 294 -35.17 8.79 1.30
C GLU A 294 -35.69 9.10 2.70
N ASN A 295 -37.00 8.91 2.90
CA ASN A 295 -37.69 9.09 4.18
C ASN A 295 -37.82 7.77 4.97
N ALA A 296 -38.37 7.83 6.18
CA ALA A 296 -38.49 6.68 7.06
C ALA A 296 -39.31 5.53 6.44
N ASP A 297 -40.43 5.82 5.79
CA ASP A 297 -41.29 4.79 5.18
C ASP A 297 -40.56 4.00 4.08
N VAL A 298 -39.78 4.69 3.24
CA VAL A 298 -38.95 4.07 2.18
C VAL A 298 -37.89 3.15 2.79
N LEU A 299 -37.25 3.59 3.87
CA LEU A 299 -36.20 2.84 4.56
C LEU A 299 -36.78 1.63 5.31
N ASP A 300 -37.94 1.77 5.95
CA ASP A 300 -38.67 0.68 6.61
C ASP A 300 -39.06 -0.41 5.61
N GLU A 301 -39.61 -0.03 4.44
CA GLU A 301 -39.94 -0.98 3.37
C GLU A 301 -38.68 -1.73 2.89
N TYR A 302 -37.57 -1.00 2.70
CA TYR A 302 -36.29 -1.59 2.31
C TYR A 302 -35.80 -2.61 3.34
N VAL A 303 -35.81 -2.27 4.63
CA VAL A 303 -35.37 -3.16 5.71
C VAL A 303 -36.27 -4.39 5.80
N ALA A 304 -37.59 -4.21 5.74
CA ALA A 304 -38.54 -5.31 5.77
C ALA A 304 -38.35 -6.29 4.59
N LYS A 305 -38.04 -5.76 3.41
CA LYS A 305 -37.88 -6.55 2.18
C LYS A 305 -36.53 -7.25 2.08
N TYR A 306 -35.43 -6.57 2.40
CA TYR A 306 -34.08 -7.05 2.11
C TYR A 306 -33.31 -7.53 3.34
N GLN A 307 -33.76 -7.17 4.55
CA GLN A 307 -33.15 -7.59 5.83
C GLN A 307 -31.61 -7.47 5.81
N PRO A 308 -31.06 -6.25 5.59
CA PRO A 308 -29.62 -6.06 5.53
C PRO A 308 -28.93 -6.46 6.84
N PHE A 309 -27.67 -6.90 6.76
CA PHE A 309 -26.91 -7.37 7.92
C PHE A 309 -26.33 -6.25 8.79
N TYR A 310 -26.42 -4.99 8.37
CA TYR A 310 -26.15 -3.83 9.23
C TYR A 310 -27.47 -3.24 9.73
N ASP A 311 -27.45 -2.58 10.89
CA ASP A 311 -28.64 -1.90 11.39
C ASP A 311 -28.79 -0.56 10.65
N VAL A 312 -29.84 -0.43 9.85
CA VAL A 312 -30.13 0.81 9.13
C VAL A 312 -30.62 1.86 10.11
N LEU A 313 -29.97 3.01 10.15
CA LEU A 313 -30.32 4.12 11.05
C LEU A 313 -31.46 4.95 10.46
N ILE A 314 -32.67 4.40 10.49
CA ILE A 314 -33.87 4.98 9.88
C ILE A 314 -34.23 6.35 10.49
N THR A 315 -34.09 6.49 11.81
CA THR A 315 -34.45 7.70 12.55
C THR A 315 -33.31 8.69 12.70
N LEU A 316 -32.18 8.48 12.01
CA LEU A 316 -31.01 9.36 12.11
C LEU A 316 -31.36 10.77 11.59
N PRO A 317 -31.04 11.85 12.35
CA PRO A 317 -31.32 13.21 11.89
C PRO A 317 -30.71 13.51 10.53
N MET A 318 -31.41 14.31 9.72
CA MET A 318 -30.93 14.70 8.38
C MET A 318 -29.58 15.40 8.43
N SER A 319 -29.31 16.20 9.47
CA SER A 319 -28.02 16.84 9.70
C SER A 319 -26.88 15.83 9.86
N GLU A 320 -27.12 14.70 10.52
CA GLU A 320 -26.12 13.65 10.74
C GLU A 320 -25.92 12.79 9.49
N ARG A 321 -27.00 12.51 8.74
CA ARG A 321 -26.91 11.88 7.41
C ARG A 321 -26.08 12.74 6.45
N LEU A 322 -26.26 14.06 6.49
CA LEU A 322 -25.48 15.02 5.71
C LEU A 322 -24.01 15.04 6.13
N LEU A 323 -23.68 14.95 7.41
CA LEU A 323 -22.28 14.85 7.88
C LEU A 323 -21.56 13.65 7.26
N VAL A 324 -22.20 12.47 7.24
CA VAL A 324 -21.63 11.27 6.61
C VAL A 324 -21.46 11.49 5.12
N LYS A 325 -22.49 12.03 4.43
CA LYS A 325 -22.45 12.34 3.00
C LYS A 325 -21.28 13.27 2.66
N GLU A 326 -21.19 14.43 3.32
CA GLU A 326 -20.15 15.42 3.08
C GLU A 326 -18.75 14.88 3.37
N HIS A 327 -18.59 14.05 4.40
CA HIS A 327 -17.32 13.43 4.71
C HIS A 327 -16.87 12.48 3.59
N ILE A 328 -17.75 11.62 3.10
CA ILE A 328 -17.47 10.72 1.96
C ILE A 328 -17.13 11.52 0.71
N THR A 329 -17.95 12.52 0.35
CA THR A 329 -17.73 13.37 -0.82
C THR A 329 -16.40 14.11 -0.74
N ARG A 330 -16.04 14.66 0.43
CA ARG A 330 -14.76 15.35 0.62
C ARG A 330 -13.56 14.39 0.56
N THR A 331 -13.74 13.17 1.07
CA THR A 331 -12.66 12.17 1.13
C THR A 331 -12.35 11.60 -0.24
N PHE A 332 -13.38 11.22 -1.01
CA PHE A 332 -13.22 10.57 -2.30
C PHE A 332 -13.41 11.49 -3.50
N LEU A 333 -13.74 12.76 -3.28
CA LEU A 333 -14.13 13.72 -4.31
C LEU A 333 -15.34 13.24 -5.15
N ASP A 334 -16.16 12.35 -4.59
CA ASP A 334 -17.33 11.72 -5.21
C ASP A 334 -18.30 11.14 -4.15
N GLU A 335 -19.58 10.98 -4.50
CA GLU A 335 -20.62 10.37 -3.66
C GLU A 335 -20.62 8.84 -3.79
N VAL A 336 -19.55 8.21 -3.31
CA VAL A 336 -19.35 6.76 -3.45
C VAL A 336 -20.22 5.97 -2.47
N THR A 337 -20.98 4.99 -2.98
CA THR A 337 -21.71 4.01 -2.16
C THR A 337 -21.52 2.57 -2.66
N PRO A 338 -21.28 1.58 -1.77
CA PRO A 338 -21.04 1.77 -0.34
C PRO A 338 -19.66 2.39 -0.09
N ALA A 339 -19.56 3.17 0.98
CA ALA A 339 -18.29 3.61 1.55
C ALA A 339 -18.41 3.50 3.07
N SER A 340 -17.33 3.17 3.76
CA SER A 340 -17.35 2.91 5.19
C SER A 340 -16.42 3.82 5.96
N ILE A 341 -16.88 4.25 7.13
CA ILE A 341 -16.15 5.07 8.09
C ILE A 341 -16.01 4.25 9.36
N ILE A 342 -14.78 4.04 9.81
CA ILE A 342 -14.51 3.39 11.09
C ILE A 342 -14.24 4.49 12.11
N THR A 343 -14.98 4.47 13.22
CA THR A 343 -14.86 5.44 14.31
C THR A 343 -14.62 4.75 15.64
N ASP A 344 -14.00 5.44 16.59
CA ASP A 344 -14.06 5.05 18.00
C ASP A 344 -15.42 5.41 18.63
N ALA A 345 -15.66 4.96 19.86
CA ALA A 345 -16.89 5.25 20.62
C ALA A 345 -17.17 6.77 20.81
N LYS A 346 -16.19 7.65 20.58
CA LYS A 346 -16.36 9.11 20.67
C LYS A 346 -16.60 9.76 19.30
N GLY A 347 -16.75 8.97 18.24
CA GLY A 347 -16.94 9.46 16.88
C GLY A 347 -15.66 9.99 16.23
N ASN A 348 -14.47 9.74 16.80
CA ASN A 348 -13.24 10.12 16.11
C ASN A 348 -13.03 9.16 14.93
N VAL A 349 -12.87 9.70 13.73
CA VAL A 349 -12.63 8.88 12.54
C VAL A 349 -11.24 8.23 12.64
N LEU A 350 -11.24 6.91 12.63
CA LEU A 350 -10.04 6.04 12.63
C LEU A 350 -9.69 5.60 11.21
N HIS A 351 -10.66 5.52 10.30
CA HIS A 351 -10.43 5.19 8.91
C HIS A 351 -11.64 5.55 8.04
N THR A 352 -11.43 5.78 6.75
CA THR A 352 -12.50 5.95 5.76
C THR A 352 -12.09 5.30 4.47
N MET A 353 -12.91 4.38 3.95
CA MET A 353 -12.59 3.60 2.74
C MET A 353 -13.80 3.41 1.83
N GLN A 354 -13.57 3.15 0.55
CA GLN A 354 -14.64 2.71 -0.35
C GLN A 354 -15.01 1.26 -0.04
N GLY A 355 -16.28 0.89 -0.18
CA GLY A 355 -16.77 -0.45 0.12
C GLY A 355 -17.12 -0.69 1.59
N VAL A 356 -17.17 -1.98 1.96
CA VAL A 356 -17.37 -2.49 3.32
C VAL A 356 -16.06 -3.10 3.80
N PRO A 357 -15.59 -2.81 5.03
CA PRO A 357 -14.29 -3.27 5.50
C PRO A 357 -14.20 -4.79 5.62
N THR A 358 -12.97 -5.31 5.59
CA THR A 358 -12.67 -6.68 5.97
C THR A 358 -12.61 -6.86 7.49
N ILE A 359 -12.65 -8.10 7.97
CA ILE A 359 -12.42 -8.41 9.40
C ILE A 359 -11.04 -7.87 9.83
N SER A 360 -10.02 -8.00 8.97
CA SER A 360 -8.67 -7.51 9.23
C SER A 360 -8.60 -5.98 9.34
N ASP A 361 -9.42 -5.26 8.56
CA ASP A 361 -9.49 -3.80 8.61
C ASP A 361 -10.07 -3.28 9.92
N VAL A 362 -10.98 -4.04 10.54
CA VAL A 362 -11.61 -3.68 11.82
C VAL A 362 -10.73 -4.14 12.99
N LYS A 363 -10.19 -5.37 12.97
CA LYS A 363 -9.36 -5.94 14.07
C LYS A 363 -8.20 -5.03 14.48
N ARG A 364 -7.60 -4.31 13.54
CA ARG A 364 -6.46 -3.41 13.81
C ARG A 364 -6.78 -2.28 14.80
N PHE A 365 -8.05 -1.93 14.95
CA PHE A 365 -8.49 -0.86 15.83
C PHE A 365 -8.95 -1.36 17.20
N LEU A 366 -9.21 -2.66 17.33
CA LEU A 366 -9.51 -3.32 18.61
C LEU A 366 -8.24 -3.70 19.38
N ALA A 367 -7.11 -3.89 18.69
CA ALA A 367 -5.84 -4.33 19.30
C ALA A 367 -4.98 -3.19 19.90
N ARG A 368 -5.56 -2.01 20.19
CA ARG A 368 -4.83 -0.82 20.66
C ARG A 368 -5.14 -0.45 22.09
#